data_AF-R7S957-F1
#
_entry.id   AF-R7S957-F1
#
_cell.length_a   1.000
_cell.length_b   1.000
_cell.length_c   1.000
_cell.angle_alpha   90.00
_cell.angle_beta   90.00
_cell.angle_gamma   90.00
#
_symmetry.space_group_name_H-M   'P 1'
#
loop_
_entity.id
_entity.type
_entity.pdbx_description
1 polymer ?
#
loop_
_entity_poly.entity_id
_entity_poly.type
_entity_poly.pdbx_seq_one_letter_code
_entity_poly.pdbx_strand_id
1 'polypeptide(L)'
;MSHSVRRAALGVARDPWDDAPRLIIPQFNAVPLTKDPLRPPCIENAREGVVRLEKGDFVVLQLQFRVGDDKTIAKDWQALDTLESTALPWSPWDGVLAPASLDRALPTVESAPAISFGPMGGRSLRAPFDHDAIHRYFADFIEHGQDACMRSRLCAGHADLADKINDSVLTMGDKLLKRIADDGGMHLLLERLRECGRHDIVAKFQ
;
A
#
# COMPACT_ATOMS: atom_id res chain seq x y z
N MET A 1 -11.98 -31.86 -5.36
CA MET A 1 -11.70 -30.73 -4.46
C MET A 1 -11.30 -29.56 -5.34
N SER A 2 -12.10 -28.49 -5.44
CA SER A 2 -11.68 -27.30 -6.18
C SER A 2 -10.61 -26.60 -5.36
N HIS A 3 -9.37 -26.53 -5.86
CA HIS A 3 -8.37 -25.65 -5.29
C HIS A 3 -8.92 -24.22 -5.40
N SER A 4 -9.31 -23.60 -4.28
CA SER A 4 -9.70 -22.19 -4.29
C SER A 4 -8.45 -21.38 -4.63
N VAL A 5 -8.45 -20.71 -5.78
CA VAL A 5 -7.38 -19.80 -6.17
C VAL A 5 -7.27 -18.72 -5.10
N ARG A 6 -6.11 -18.62 -4.45
CA ARG A 6 -5.83 -17.51 -3.53
C ARG A 6 -5.82 -16.23 -4.35
N ARG A 7 -6.44 -15.18 -3.81
CA ARG A 7 -6.51 -13.88 -4.47
C ARG A 7 -5.96 -12.84 -3.52
N ALA A 8 -5.16 -11.93 -4.04
CA ALA A 8 -4.75 -10.72 -3.36
C ALA A 8 -5.06 -9.54 -4.29
N ALA A 9 -5.25 -8.37 -3.69
CA ALA A 9 -5.32 -7.10 -4.38
C ALA A 9 -4.12 -6.24 -3.95
N LEU A 10 -3.65 -5.43 -4.89
CA LEU A 10 -2.66 -4.39 -4.64
C LEU A 10 -3.28 -3.05 -5.01
N GLY A 11 -3.13 -2.07 -4.12
CA GLY A 11 -3.60 -0.72 -4.33
C GLY A 11 -2.65 0.30 -3.75
N VAL A 12 -2.65 1.52 -4.31
CA VAL A 12 -1.92 2.65 -3.73
C VAL A 12 -2.52 2.96 -2.36
N ALA A 13 -1.66 3.01 -1.34
CA ALA A 13 -2.08 3.32 0.02
C ALA A 13 -2.60 4.77 0.06
N ARG A 14 -3.66 5.02 0.84
CA ARG A 14 -4.11 6.38 1.14
C ARG A 14 -3.56 6.86 2.47
N ASP A 15 -3.27 8.15 2.55
CA ASP A 15 -2.80 8.78 3.77
C ASP A 15 -3.96 8.93 4.78
N PRO A 16 -3.76 8.55 6.06
CA PRO A 16 -4.85 8.56 7.03
C PRO A 16 -5.25 9.97 7.49
N TRP A 17 -4.48 11.02 7.17
CA TRP A 17 -4.82 12.39 7.58
C TRP A 17 -5.61 13.16 6.52
N ASP A 18 -5.27 13.00 5.23
CA ASP A 18 -5.87 13.79 4.14
C ASP A 18 -6.53 12.96 3.03
N ASP A 19 -6.55 11.64 3.19
CA ASP A 19 -7.06 10.65 2.24
C ASP A 19 -6.41 10.72 0.83
N ALA A 20 -5.29 11.43 0.69
CA ALA A 20 -4.56 11.49 -0.57
C ALA A 20 -3.87 10.13 -0.85
N PRO A 21 -3.78 9.71 -2.12
CA PRO A 21 -2.94 8.57 -2.44
C PRO A 21 -1.47 8.89 -2.09
N ARG A 22 -0.79 7.94 -1.46
CA ARG A 22 0.63 8.02 -1.10
C ARG A 22 1.48 7.72 -2.31
N LEU A 23 1.41 8.64 -3.25
CA LEU A 23 2.12 8.63 -4.52
C LEU A 23 2.77 9.98 -4.74
N ILE A 24 3.99 9.96 -5.26
CA ILE A 24 4.72 11.15 -5.65
C ILE A 24 5.37 10.95 -7.01
N ILE A 25 5.65 12.07 -7.67
CA ILE A 25 6.33 12.14 -8.95
C ILE A 25 7.68 12.82 -8.72
N PRO A 26 8.73 12.09 -8.32
CA PRO A 26 10.00 12.71 -7.97
C PRO A 26 10.77 13.26 -9.19
N GLN A 27 10.56 12.69 -10.39
CA GLN A 27 11.35 13.02 -11.57
C GLN A 27 10.55 12.93 -12.86
N PHE A 28 10.85 13.83 -13.81
CA PHE A 28 10.37 13.82 -15.19
C PHE A 28 11.57 14.00 -16.12
N ASN A 29 11.76 13.11 -17.10
CA ASN A 29 12.91 13.12 -18.01
C ASN A 29 14.27 13.27 -17.28
N ALA A 30 14.46 12.51 -16.20
CA ALA A 30 15.62 12.58 -15.28
C ALA A 30 15.81 13.92 -14.54
N VAL A 31 14.92 14.89 -14.70
CA VAL A 31 14.94 16.16 -13.97
C VAL A 31 14.14 16.00 -12.67
N PRO A 32 14.76 16.24 -11.49
CA PRO A 32 14.05 16.24 -10.23
C PRO A 32 12.98 17.33 -10.18
N LEU A 33 11.78 16.95 -9.73
CA LEU A 33 10.68 17.87 -9.53
C LEU A 33 10.74 18.41 -8.09
N THR A 34 11.18 19.67 -7.93
CA THR A 34 11.21 20.36 -6.63
C THR A 34 9.82 20.88 -6.25
N LYS A 35 9.62 21.19 -4.96
CA LYS A 35 8.31 21.54 -4.37
C LYS A 35 7.74 22.93 -4.74
N ASP A 36 8.31 23.66 -5.70
CA ASP A 36 7.98 25.08 -5.96
C ASP A 36 7.75 25.36 -7.48
N PRO A 37 6.96 26.37 -7.86
CA PRO A 37 5.53 26.30 -8.11
C PRO A 37 5.18 26.24 -9.61
N LEU A 38 6.18 26.30 -10.50
CA LEU A 38 5.99 26.08 -11.93
C LEU A 38 5.91 24.59 -12.16
N ARG A 39 4.75 24.02 -11.79
CA ARG A 39 4.39 22.65 -12.14
C ARG A 39 4.66 22.49 -13.65
N PRO A 40 5.51 21.54 -14.06
CA PRO A 40 5.73 21.29 -15.48
C PRO A 40 4.38 21.12 -16.18
N PRO A 41 4.18 21.70 -17.38
CA PRO A 41 2.89 21.67 -18.09
C PRO A 41 2.44 20.25 -18.48
N CYS A 42 3.25 19.24 -18.22
CA CYS A 42 2.95 17.83 -18.39
C CYS A 42 2.31 17.17 -17.14
N ILE A 43 2.35 17.80 -15.97
CA ILE A 43 1.71 17.25 -14.77
C ILE A 43 0.31 17.86 -14.64
N GLU A 44 -0.71 17.11 -15.03
CA GLU A 44 -2.10 17.58 -14.95
C GLU A 44 -2.58 17.56 -13.50
N ASN A 45 -2.30 16.46 -12.77
CA ASN A 45 -2.65 16.33 -11.37
C ASN A 45 -1.58 15.55 -10.59
N ALA A 46 -0.65 16.28 -9.97
CA ALA A 46 0.42 15.69 -9.17
C ALA A 46 -0.10 14.87 -7.97
N ARG A 47 -1.24 15.27 -7.38
CA ARG A 47 -1.80 14.61 -6.19
C ARG A 47 -2.35 13.22 -6.53
N GLU A 48 -2.89 13.06 -7.73
CA GLU A 48 -3.46 11.79 -8.21
C GLU A 48 -2.50 11.02 -9.13
N GLY A 49 -1.28 11.52 -9.35
CA GLY A 49 -0.31 10.88 -10.24
C GLY A 49 -0.61 11.01 -11.74
N VAL A 50 -1.45 11.97 -12.14
CA VAL A 50 -1.85 12.16 -13.54
C VAL A 50 -0.82 13.00 -14.28
N VAL A 51 -0.22 12.38 -15.30
CA VAL A 51 0.84 12.97 -16.13
C VAL A 51 0.50 12.76 -17.59
N ARG A 52 0.68 13.80 -18.39
CA ARG A 52 0.75 13.74 -19.84
C ARG A 52 2.19 13.51 -20.26
N LEU A 53 2.43 12.49 -21.08
CA LEU A 53 3.74 12.22 -21.67
C LEU A 53 3.69 12.47 -23.17
N GLU A 54 4.69 13.17 -23.71
CA GLU A 54 4.94 13.19 -25.14
C GLU A 54 5.82 12.02 -25.57
N LYS A 55 6.01 11.86 -26.89
CA LYS A 55 6.85 10.78 -27.42
C LYS A 55 8.30 10.96 -26.97
N GLY A 56 8.82 9.98 -26.24
CA GLY A 56 10.19 9.99 -25.72
C GLY A 56 10.28 10.48 -24.28
N ASP A 57 9.19 11.01 -23.71
CA ASP A 57 9.14 11.38 -22.31
C ASP A 57 9.02 10.14 -21.42
N PHE A 58 9.56 10.27 -20.22
CA PHE A 58 9.34 9.32 -19.13
C PHE A 58 9.20 10.05 -17.79
N VAL A 59 8.53 9.38 -16.88
CA VAL A 59 8.32 9.86 -15.52
C VAL A 59 8.65 8.74 -14.54
N VAL A 60 9.22 9.10 -13.39
CA VAL A 60 9.38 8.18 -12.27
C VAL A 60 8.19 8.38 -11.35
N LEU A 61 7.46 7.30 -11.08
CA LEU A 61 6.41 7.27 -10.06
C LEU A 61 6.94 6.51 -8.85
N GLN A 62 6.80 7.10 -7.67
CA GLN A 62 7.09 6.43 -6.41
C GLN A 62 5.80 6.32 -5.60
N LEU A 63 5.44 5.10 -5.23
CA LEU A 63 4.17 4.79 -4.56
C LEU A 63 4.41 3.96 -3.30
N GLN A 64 3.61 4.22 -2.27
CA GLN A 64 3.38 3.26 -1.20
C GLN A 64 2.13 2.47 -1.55
N PHE A 65 2.17 1.16 -1.36
CA PHE A 65 1.06 0.27 -1.66
C PHE A 65 0.64 -0.52 -0.43
N ARG A 66 -0.60 -1.01 -0.45
CA ARG A 66 -1.08 -2.08 0.43
C ARG A 66 -1.37 -3.31 -0.43
N VAL A 67 -1.12 -4.47 0.14
CA VAL A 67 -1.29 -5.75 -0.54
C VAL A 67 -1.92 -6.76 0.43
N GLY A 68 -2.90 -7.51 -0.03
CA GLY A 68 -3.61 -8.49 0.81
C GLY A 68 -4.94 -8.92 0.22
N ASP A 69 -5.72 -9.68 0.97
CA ASP A 69 -7.05 -10.18 0.59
C ASP A 69 -8.16 -9.72 1.56
N ASP A 70 -7.84 -8.75 2.41
CA ASP A 70 -8.64 -8.25 3.53
C ASP A 70 -9.11 -9.32 4.55
N LYS A 71 -8.58 -10.55 4.49
CA LYS A 71 -9.10 -11.68 5.28
C LYS A 71 -8.02 -12.61 5.82
N THR A 72 -7.36 -13.35 4.93
CA THR A 72 -6.56 -14.53 5.28
C THR A 72 -5.07 -14.32 5.13
N ILE A 73 -4.65 -13.37 4.30
CA ILE A 73 -3.24 -13.09 4.06
C ILE A 73 -2.70 -12.19 5.17
N ALA A 74 -1.80 -12.75 5.98
CA ALA A 74 -1.23 -12.07 7.14
C ALA A 74 0.15 -11.45 6.86
N LYS A 75 0.77 -11.74 5.71
CA LYS A 75 2.14 -11.35 5.38
C LYS A 75 2.24 -10.85 3.93
N ASP A 76 3.01 -9.79 3.74
CA ASP A 76 3.18 -9.14 2.43
C ASP A 76 3.71 -10.10 1.36
N TRP A 77 4.67 -10.96 1.70
CA TRP A 77 5.24 -11.91 0.74
C TRP A 77 4.21 -12.91 0.21
N GLN A 78 3.26 -13.35 1.05
CA GLN A 78 2.19 -14.25 0.62
C GLN A 78 1.24 -13.57 -0.36
N ALA A 79 0.95 -12.29 -0.12
CA ALA A 79 0.12 -11.48 -1.00
C ALA A 79 0.82 -11.24 -2.34
N LEU A 80 2.09 -10.81 -2.30
CA LEU A 80 2.89 -10.56 -3.49
C LEU A 80 3.11 -11.82 -4.32
N ASP A 81 3.31 -12.97 -3.68
CA ASP A 81 3.46 -14.26 -4.37
C ASP A 81 2.16 -14.74 -5.05
N THR A 82 1.02 -14.18 -4.62
CA THR A 82 -0.29 -14.46 -5.25
C THR A 82 -0.58 -13.55 -6.45
N LEU A 83 0.17 -12.46 -6.61
CA LEU A 83 -0.08 -11.46 -7.65
C LEU A 83 0.75 -11.75 -8.91
N GLU A 84 0.10 -11.74 -10.07
CA GLU A 84 0.79 -11.93 -11.35
C GLU A 84 1.49 -10.67 -11.85
N SER A 85 0.84 -9.51 -11.68
CA SER A 85 1.33 -8.23 -12.21
C SER A 85 0.74 -7.03 -11.49
N THR A 86 1.42 -5.90 -11.61
CA THR A 86 0.83 -4.58 -11.36
C THR A 86 0.43 -3.93 -12.69
N ALA A 87 -0.59 -3.08 -12.64
CA ALA A 87 -1.23 -2.48 -13.80
C ALA A 87 -1.31 -0.95 -13.63
N LEU A 88 -0.83 -0.21 -14.63
CA LEU A 88 -0.97 1.24 -14.72
C LEU A 88 -1.86 1.59 -15.92
N PRO A 89 -3.05 2.18 -15.72
CA PRO A 89 -3.91 2.58 -16.82
C PRO A 89 -3.34 3.82 -17.55
N TRP A 90 -3.52 3.87 -18.86
CA TRP A 90 -3.12 5.00 -19.70
C TRP A 90 -4.04 5.13 -20.92
N SER A 91 -4.09 6.31 -21.52
CA SER A 91 -4.82 6.54 -22.77
C SER A 91 -4.09 7.57 -23.62
N PRO A 92 -4.09 7.43 -24.96
CA PRO A 92 -3.72 8.53 -25.84
C PRO A 92 -4.64 9.74 -25.57
N TRP A 93 -4.06 10.92 -25.49
CA TRP A 93 -4.82 12.15 -25.28
C TRP A 93 -4.54 13.14 -26.39
N ASP A 94 -5.62 13.65 -27.00
CA ASP A 94 -5.61 14.61 -28.11
C ASP A 94 -5.61 16.07 -27.64
N GLY A 95 -5.67 16.31 -26.32
CA GLY A 95 -5.77 17.66 -25.74
C GLY A 95 -7.17 18.27 -25.81
N VAL A 96 -8.15 17.60 -26.40
CA VAL A 96 -9.52 18.10 -26.57
C VAL A 96 -10.41 17.62 -25.44
N LEU A 97 -10.31 16.33 -25.08
CA LEU A 97 -11.11 15.76 -24.00
C LEU A 97 -10.61 16.23 -22.63
N ALA A 98 -11.54 16.60 -21.75
CA ALA A 98 -11.20 16.89 -20.36
C ALA A 98 -10.65 15.62 -19.64
N PRO A 99 -9.64 15.73 -18.77
CA PRO A 99 -9.07 14.57 -18.06
C PRO A 99 -10.10 13.69 -17.34
N ALA A 100 -11.10 14.29 -16.68
CA ALA A 100 -12.16 13.54 -15.99
C ALA A 100 -13.01 12.65 -16.92
N SER A 101 -13.09 12.99 -18.21
CA SER A 101 -13.74 12.15 -19.23
C SER A 101 -12.86 10.97 -19.63
N LEU A 102 -11.54 11.17 -19.69
CA LEU A 102 -10.56 10.11 -19.98
C LEU A 102 -10.54 9.06 -18.86
N ASP A 103 -10.65 9.48 -17.60
CA ASP A 103 -10.67 8.56 -16.44
C ASP A 103 -11.75 7.48 -16.56
N ARG A 104 -12.93 7.83 -17.09
CA ARG A 104 -14.04 6.89 -17.32
C ARG A 104 -13.77 5.91 -18.47
N ALA A 105 -12.81 6.22 -19.34
CA ALA A 105 -12.37 5.37 -20.43
C ALA A 105 -11.10 4.57 -20.12
N LEU A 106 -10.56 4.70 -18.91
CA LEU A 106 -9.46 3.88 -18.45
C LEU A 106 -9.97 2.53 -17.93
N PRO A 107 -9.33 1.41 -18.28
CA PRO A 107 -9.64 0.11 -17.70
C PRO A 107 -9.17 0.04 -16.24
N THR A 108 -9.86 -0.75 -15.43
CA THR A 108 -9.31 -1.23 -14.15
C THR A 108 -8.79 -2.65 -14.34
N VAL A 109 -8.12 -3.20 -13.31
CA VAL A 109 -7.67 -4.61 -13.34
C VAL A 109 -8.86 -5.57 -13.46
N GLU A 110 -9.99 -5.21 -12.85
CA GLU A 110 -11.17 -6.08 -12.72
C GLU A 110 -12.26 -5.78 -13.75
N SER A 111 -12.21 -4.64 -14.43
CA SER A 111 -13.31 -4.17 -15.27
C SER A 111 -12.84 -3.46 -16.53
N ALA A 112 -13.58 -3.72 -17.61
CA ALA A 112 -13.48 -2.94 -18.84
C ALA A 112 -13.83 -1.46 -18.59
N PRO A 113 -13.34 -0.54 -19.43
CA PRO A 113 -13.67 0.88 -19.30
C PRO A 113 -15.18 1.10 -19.46
N ALA A 114 -15.72 2.06 -18.70
CA ALA A 114 -17.15 2.37 -18.72
C ALA A 114 -17.59 3.05 -20.02
N ILE A 115 -16.66 3.72 -20.71
CA ILE A 115 -16.88 4.41 -21.98
C ILE A 115 -15.76 4.05 -22.94
N SER A 116 -16.08 3.84 -24.22
CA SER A 116 -15.09 3.58 -25.27
C SER A 116 -14.95 4.80 -26.18
N PHE A 117 -13.74 5.36 -26.26
CA PHE A 117 -13.39 6.41 -27.22
C PHE A 117 -12.62 5.81 -28.40
N GLY A 118 -13.34 5.07 -29.25
CA GLY A 118 -12.78 4.54 -30.50
C GLY A 118 -11.72 3.44 -30.33
N PRO A 119 -11.00 3.09 -31.43
CA PRO A 119 -10.12 1.92 -31.47
C PRO A 119 -8.83 2.06 -30.64
N MET A 120 -8.48 3.27 -30.20
CA MET A 120 -7.34 3.54 -29.31
C MET A 120 -7.80 4.03 -27.93
N GLY A 121 -8.90 3.48 -27.41
CA GLY A 121 -9.36 3.75 -26.05
C GLY A 121 -8.33 3.39 -24.96
N GLY A 122 -8.67 3.63 -23.69
CA GLY A 122 -7.79 3.39 -22.57
C GLY A 122 -7.24 1.96 -22.52
N ARG A 123 -5.97 1.84 -22.13
CA ARG A 123 -5.20 0.61 -22.03
C ARG A 123 -4.57 0.49 -20.66
N SER A 124 -3.99 -0.67 -20.38
CA SER A 124 -3.25 -0.93 -19.15
C SER A 124 -1.84 -1.39 -19.51
N LEU A 125 -0.84 -0.71 -18.96
CA LEU A 125 0.54 -1.17 -18.94
C LEU A 125 0.68 -2.15 -17.77
N ARG A 126 1.14 -3.38 -18.06
CA ARG A 126 1.32 -4.41 -17.04
C ARG A 126 2.79 -4.70 -16.83
N ALA A 127 3.21 -4.72 -15.57
CA ALA A 127 4.53 -5.15 -15.15
C ALA A 127 4.38 -6.43 -14.31
N PRO A 128 4.86 -7.59 -14.78
CA PRO A 128 4.77 -8.83 -14.02
C PRO A 128 5.64 -8.78 -12.77
N PHE A 129 5.24 -9.50 -11.73
CA PHE A 129 6.09 -9.70 -10.56
C PHE A 129 7.16 -10.76 -10.84
N ASP A 130 8.39 -10.49 -10.42
CA ASP A 130 9.46 -11.48 -10.39
C ASP A 130 9.34 -12.29 -9.11
N HIS A 131 8.63 -13.42 -9.19
CA HIS A 131 8.40 -14.31 -8.05
C HIS A 131 9.70 -14.85 -7.47
N ASP A 132 10.70 -15.15 -8.31
CA ASP A 132 12.00 -15.61 -7.83
C ASP A 132 12.70 -14.53 -7.01
N ALA A 133 12.62 -13.27 -7.45
CA ALA A 133 13.13 -12.14 -6.68
C ALA A 133 12.36 -11.92 -5.38
N ILE A 134 11.03 -12.09 -5.38
CA ILE A 134 10.21 -12.01 -4.16
C ILE A 134 10.65 -13.09 -3.16
N HIS A 135 10.71 -14.35 -3.59
CA HIS A 135 11.15 -15.46 -2.73
C HIS A 135 12.56 -15.25 -2.20
N ARG A 136 13.50 -14.81 -3.07
CA ARG A 136 14.87 -14.53 -2.66
C ARG A 136 14.93 -13.38 -1.65
N TYR A 137 14.17 -12.32 -1.86
CA TYR A 137 14.11 -11.20 -0.93
C TYR A 137 13.60 -11.68 0.44
N PHE A 138 12.53 -12.47 0.47
CA PHE A 138 11.91 -12.95 1.70
C PHE A 138 12.46 -14.29 2.23
N ALA A 139 13.56 -14.82 1.67
CA ALA A 139 14.07 -16.16 1.99
C ALA A 139 14.29 -16.36 3.50
N ASP A 140 14.97 -15.42 4.16
CA ASP A 140 15.21 -15.48 5.60
C ASP A 140 13.91 -15.52 6.41
N PHE A 141 12.90 -14.77 5.99
CA PHE A 141 11.59 -14.77 6.64
C PHE A 141 10.87 -16.12 6.44
N ILE A 142 10.92 -16.64 5.23
CA ILE A 142 10.22 -17.87 4.83
C ILE A 142 10.86 -19.08 5.51
N GLU A 143 12.18 -19.15 5.55
CA GLU A 143 12.94 -20.29 6.07
C GLU A 143 13.12 -20.25 7.60
N HIS A 144 13.36 -19.06 8.15
CA HIS A 144 13.82 -18.90 9.53
C HIS A 144 12.91 -18.00 10.39
N GLY A 145 11.84 -17.45 9.80
CA GLY A 145 10.86 -16.63 10.50
C GLY A 145 11.24 -15.14 10.61
N GLN A 146 10.38 -14.40 11.30
CA GLN A 146 10.43 -12.93 11.35
C GLN A 146 11.72 -12.40 11.99
N ASP A 147 12.21 -13.03 13.06
CA ASP A 147 13.39 -12.58 13.80
C ASP A 147 14.67 -12.67 12.95
N ALA A 148 14.80 -13.73 12.15
CA ALA A 148 15.94 -13.90 11.25
C ALA A 148 15.95 -12.84 10.14
N CYS A 149 14.79 -12.57 9.55
CA CYS A 149 14.63 -11.50 8.56
C CYS A 149 14.96 -10.12 9.14
N MET A 150 14.50 -9.83 10.37
CA MET A 150 14.81 -8.58 11.07
C MET A 150 16.31 -8.42 11.29
N ARG A 151 17.00 -9.45 11.81
CA ARG A 151 18.45 -9.40 12.07
C ARG A 151 19.29 -9.29 10.79
N SER A 152 18.85 -9.92 9.71
CA SER A 152 19.50 -9.88 8.39
C SER A 152 19.42 -8.49 7.75
N ARG A 153 18.28 -7.79 7.90
CA ARG A 153 18.01 -6.51 7.21
C ARG A 153 18.26 -5.26 8.04
N LEU A 154 18.01 -5.34 9.34
CA LEU A 154 18.25 -4.29 10.32
C LEU A 154 19.40 -4.79 11.17
N CYS A 155 20.64 -4.41 10.83
CA CYS A 155 21.87 -4.83 11.51
C CYS A 155 21.63 -5.12 13.00
N ALA A 156 22.12 -6.27 13.52
CA ALA A 156 21.79 -6.87 14.83
C ALA A 156 21.34 -5.92 15.97
N GLY A 157 22.03 -4.79 16.18
CA GLY A 157 21.65 -3.80 17.19
C GLY A 157 20.28 -3.13 17.01
N HIS A 158 19.72 -3.08 15.80
CA HIS A 158 18.37 -2.53 15.53
C HIS A 158 17.28 -3.59 15.73
N ALA A 159 17.56 -4.86 15.48
CA ALA A 159 16.66 -5.96 15.82
C ALA A 159 16.51 -6.08 17.35
N ASP A 160 17.62 -6.05 18.08
CA ASP A 160 17.61 -6.05 19.56
C ASP A 160 16.89 -4.82 20.14
N LEU A 161 16.98 -3.67 19.47
CA LEU A 161 16.26 -2.45 19.87
C LEU A 161 14.76 -2.58 19.59
N ALA A 162 14.37 -3.15 18.45
CA ALA A 162 12.97 -3.41 18.12
C ALA A 162 12.32 -4.38 19.12
N ASP A 163 13.03 -5.46 19.48
CA ASP A 163 12.58 -6.41 20.50
C ASP A 163 12.43 -5.73 21.86
N LYS A 164 13.42 -4.93 22.28
CA LYS A 164 13.35 -4.15 23.53
C LYS A 164 12.23 -3.12 23.54
N ILE A 165 11.96 -2.46 22.41
CA ILE A 165 10.84 -1.51 22.29
C ILE A 165 9.52 -2.28 22.40
N ASN A 166 9.40 -3.43 21.74
CA ASN A 166 8.18 -4.23 21.78
C ASN A 166 7.90 -4.78 23.19
N ASP A 167 8.93 -5.31 23.85
CA ASP A 167 8.87 -5.76 25.25
C ASP A 167 8.54 -4.61 26.20
N SER A 168 9.13 -3.43 25.98
CA SER A 168 8.85 -2.24 26.78
C SER A 168 7.41 -1.75 26.58
N VAL A 169 6.90 -1.76 25.34
CA VAL A 169 5.51 -1.38 25.02
C VAL A 169 4.52 -2.35 25.65
N LEU A 170 4.79 -3.66 25.58
CA LEU A 170 3.95 -4.66 26.24
C LEU A 170 3.97 -4.51 27.76
N THR A 171 5.16 -4.36 28.35
CA THR A 171 5.33 -4.17 29.80
C THR A 171 4.67 -2.86 30.29
N MET A 172 4.74 -1.80 29.48
CA MET A 172 4.12 -0.52 29.81
C MET A 172 2.61 -0.56 29.61
N GLY A 173 2.13 -1.29 28.60
CA GLY A 173 0.73 -1.64 28.40
C GLY A 173 0.15 -2.39 29.59
N ASP A 174 0.84 -3.43 30.07
CA ASP A 174 0.43 -4.21 31.23
C ASP A 174 0.40 -3.37 32.51
N LYS A 175 1.38 -2.49 32.72
CA LYS A 175 1.39 -1.56 33.86
C LYS A 175 0.24 -0.55 33.81
N LEU A 176 -0.07 -0.02 32.63
CA LEU A 176 -1.20 0.88 32.42
C LEU A 176 -2.53 0.16 32.66
N LEU A 177 -2.69 -1.05 32.14
CA LEU A 177 -3.87 -1.90 32.37
C LEU A 177 -4.04 -2.22 33.86
N LYS A 178 -2.95 -2.59 34.55
CA LYS A 178 -2.97 -2.86 35.99
C LYS A 178 -3.38 -1.63 36.79
N ARG A 179 -2.84 -0.46 36.46
CA ARG A 179 -3.20 0.81 37.12
C ARG A 179 -4.68 1.17 36.91
N ILE A 180 -5.19 0.99 35.69
CA ILE A 180 -6.60 1.22 35.38
C ILE A 180 -7.50 0.22 36.12
N ALA A 181 -7.04 -1.02 36.32
CA ALA A 181 -7.75 -2.02 37.12
C ALA A 181 -7.80 -1.61 38.60
N ASP A 182 -6.65 -1.21 39.15
CA ASP A 182 -6.49 -0.80 40.55
C ASP A 182 -7.30 0.47 40.86
N ASP A 183 -7.41 1.41 39.91
CA ASP A 183 -8.23 2.63 40.02
C ASP A 183 -9.73 2.40 39.71
N GLY A 184 -10.15 1.16 39.42
CA GLY A 184 -11.54 0.81 39.12
C GLY A 184 -12.07 1.30 37.76
N GLY A 185 -11.18 1.80 36.89
CA GLY A 185 -11.51 2.39 35.59
C GLY A 185 -11.67 1.39 34.45
N MET A 186 -11.63 0.07 34.73
CA MET A 186 -11.61 -0.96 33.70
C MET A 186 -12.86 -0.97 32.82
N HIS A 187 -14.02 -0.64 33.39
CA HIS A 187 -15.26 -0.50 32.62
C HIS A 187 -15.17 0.58 31.54
N LEU A 188 -14.62 1.75 31.88
CA LEU A 188 -14.45 2.87 30.97
C LEU A 188 -13.45 2.54 29.85
N LEU A 189 -12.39 1.78 30.15
CA LEU A 189 -11.44 1.33 29.14
C LEU A 189 -12.07 0.33 28.16
N LEU A 190 -12.81 -0.66 28.66
CA LEU A 190 -13.50 -1.63 27.80
C LEU A 190 -14.57 -0.96 26.92
N GLU A 191 -15.25 0.05 27.44
CA GLU A 191 -16.20 0.87 26.68
C GLU A 191 -15.49 1.65 25.56
N ARG A 192 -14.39 2.35 25.86
CA ARG A 192 -13.58 3.05 24.85
C ARG A 192 -12.98 2.11 23.79
N LEU A 193 -12.55 0.90 24.19
CA LEU A 193 -12.06 -0.10 23.26
C LEU A 193 -13.17 -0.62 22.32
N ARG A 194 -14.41 -0.74 22.81
CA ARG A 194 -15.57 -1.03 21.95
C ARG A 194 -15.87 0.12 20.99
N GLU A 195 -15.83 1.36 21.47
CA GLU A 195 -16.04 2.56 20.62
C GLU A 195 -14.98 2.66 19.50
N CYS A 196 -13.74 2.26 19.78
CA CYS A 196 -12.66 2.20 18.79
C CYS A 196 -12.67 0.94 17.92
N GLY A 197 -13.71 0.10 17.99
CA GLY A 197 -13.85 -1.11 17.17
C GLY A 197 -12.89 -2.25 17.52
N ARG A 198 -12.20 -2.19 18.67
CA ARG A 198 -11.26 -3.22 19.16
C ARG A 198 -11.97 -4.29 19.99
N HIS A 199 -13.02 -4.86 19.41
CA HIS A 199 -13.81 -5.92 20.04
C HIS A 199 -12.98 -7.19 20.32
N ASP A 200 -11.89 -7.40 19.56
CA ASP A 200 -10.91 -8.48 19.70
C ASP A 200 -10.21 -8.48 21.07
N ILE A 201 -9.91 -7.30 21.59
CA ILE A 201 -9.24 -7.14 22.89
C ILE A 201 -10.26 -7.27 24.02
N VAL A 202 -11.44 -6.65 23.87
CA VAL A 202 -12.50 -6.65 24.89
C VAL A 202 -12.94 -8.08 25.23
N ALA A 203 -13.02 -8.97 24.24
CA ALA A 203 -13.40 -10.37 24.43
C ALA A 203 -12.41 -11.16 25.31
N LYS A 204 -11.17 -10.68 25.50
CA LYS A 204 -10.17 -11.34 26.36
C LYS A 204 -10.33 -11.02 27.85
N PHE A 205 -11.17 -10.06 28.19
CA PHE A 205 -11.40 -9.58 29.56
C PHE A 205 -12.83 -9.90 30.06
N GLN A 206 -13.56 -10.77 29.35
CA GLN A 206 -14.88 -11.30 29.70
C GLN A 206 -14.76 -12.82 29.91
#